data_AF-A0A7Y6AFJ1-F1
#
_entry.id   AF-A0A7Y6AFJ1-F1
#
_cell.length_a   1.000
_cell.length_b   1.000
_cell.length_c   1.000
_cell.angle_alpha   90.00
_cell.angle_beta   90.00
_cell.angle_gamma   90.00
#
_symmetry.space_group_name_H-M   'P 1'
#
loop_
_entity.id
_entity.type
_entity.pdbx_description
1 polymer ?
#
loop_
_entity_poly.entity_id
_entity_poly.type
_entity_poly.pdbx_seq_one_letter_code
_entity_poly.pdbx_strand_id
1 'polypeptide(L)'
;MYTSGSPSGTVWFKSDGDVWTIYDWAKDGHGVGVWFRVNEGPAQLLVNNNGYNTSVKYDKDYVEGSKIRFMACLTEQGGVWDCDGTWSSAVFPGTSATA
;
A
#
# COMPACT_ATOMS: atom_id res chain seq x y z
N MET A 1 1.26 -12.77 0.52
CA MET A 1 0.51 -11.53 0.80
C MET A 1 1.23 -10.79 1.90
N TYR A 2 1.54 -9.52 1.71
CA TYR A 2 2.29 -8.69 2.65
C TYR A 2 1.39 -7.59 3.20
N THR A 3 1.60 -7.17 4.45
CA THR A 3 0.70 -6.26 5.16
C THR A 3 1.46 -5.15 5.86
N SER A 4 0.95 -3.92 5.80
CA SER A 4 1.38 -2.80 6.64
C SER A 4 0.12 -2.13 7.19
N GLY A 5 0.13 -1.76 8.47
CA GLY A 5 -1.03 -1.22 9.15
C GLY A 5 -0.70 0.08 9.87
N SER A 6 -1.71 0.93 10.00
CA SER A 6 -1.76 2.06 10.92
C SER A 6 -2.97 1.87 11.85
N PRO A 7 -3.12 2.67 12.93
CA PRO A 7 -4.28 2.55 13.82
C PRO A 7 -5.64 2.69 13.11
N SER A 8 -5.65 3.40 11.97
CA SER A 8 -6.87 3.73 11.22
C SER A 8 -7.01 3.00 9.89
N GLY A 9 -5.98 2.28 9.44
CA GLY A 9 -5.92 1.74 8.09
C GLY A 9 -5.09 0.48 7.95
N THR A 10 -5.35 -0.30 6.90
CA THR A 10 -4.48 -1.42 6.52
C THR A 10 -4.25 -1.44 5.04
N VAL A 11 -3.01 -1.71 4.68
CA VAL A 11 -2.56 -1.90 3.31
C VAL A 11 -2.13 -3.34 3.14
N TRP A 12 -2.62 -3.98 2.09
CA TRP A 12 -2.15 -5.28 1.65
C TRP A 12 -1.55 -5.22 0.27
N PHE A 13 -0.51 -6.02 0.07
CA PHE A 13 0.08 -6.29 -1.22
C PHE A 13 -0.02 -7.78 -1.55
N LYS A 14 -0.75 -8.10 -2.62
CA LYS A 14 -0.78 -9.43 -3.21
C LYS A 14 0.22 -9.47 -4.35
N SER A 15 1.35 -10.13 -4.11
CA SER A 15 2.41 -10.33 -5.10
C SER A 15 1.97 -11.21 -6.28
N ASP A 16 0.89 -11.96 -6.14
CA ASP A 16 0.28 -12.70 -7.25
C ASP A 16 -0.81 -11.81 -7.89
N GLY A 17 -0.49 -11.24 -9.06
CA GLY A 17 -1.33 -10.27 -9.78
C GLY A 17 -1.07 -8.80 -9.43
N ASP A 18 -0.04 -8.51 -8.64
CA ASP A 18 0.44 -7.14 -8.35
C ASP A 18 -0.62 -6.16 -7.85
N VAL A 19 -1.46 -6.65 -6.94
CA VAL A 19 -2.61 -5.90 -6.44
C VAL A 19 -2.31 -5.30 -5.08
N TRP A 20 -2.42 -3.97 -4.99
CA TRP A 20 -2.55 -3.28 -3.71
C TRP A 20 -4.01 -3.23 -3.30
N THR A 21 -4.27 -3.45 -2.03
CA THR A 21 -5.57 -3.15 -1.41
C THR A 21 -5.31 -2.20 -0.25
N ILE A 22 -5.99 -1.06 -0.26
CA ILE A 22 -5.86 -0.03 0.78
C ILE A 22 -7.23 0.11 1.42
N TYR A 23 -7.30 -0.14 2.73
CA TYR A 23 -8.54 -0.14 3.48
C TYR A 23 -8.48 0.83 4.64
N ASP A 24 -9.55 1.57 4.77
CA ASP A 24 -9.78 2.52 5.84
C ASP A 24 -10.84 1.95 6.79
N TRP A 25 -10.44 1.63 8.02
CA TRP A 25 -11.33 1.06 9.03
C TRP A 25 -11.88 2.11 10.00
N ALA A 26 -11.35 3.34 9.99
CA ALA A 26 -11.64 4.32 11.02
C ALA A 26 -12.61 5.38 10.53
N LYS A 27 -13.48 5.83 11.44
CA LYS A 27 -14.39 6.95 11.19
C LYS A 27 -13.82 8.20 11.84
N ASP A 28 -12.66 8.62 11.36
CA ASP A 28 -11.88 9.74 11.91
C ASP A 28 -11.75 10.90 10.91
N GLY A 29 -12.12 10.69 9.64
CA GLY A 29 -12.02 11.69 8.59
C GLY A 29 -10.62 11.79 7.98
N HIS A 30 -9.70 10.90 8.37
CA HIS A 30 -8.42 10.70 7.73
C HIS A 30 -8.61 9.76 6.53
N GLY A 31 -7.76 9.89 5.51
CA GLY A 31 -7.66 8.88 4.46
C GLY A 31 -6.50 7.94 4.76
N VAL A 32 -6.46 6.80 4.07
CA VAL A 32 -5.39 5.81 4.22
C VAL A 32 -4.65 5.71 2.90
N GLY A 33 -3.32 5.66 2.93
CA GLY A 33 -2.49 5.49 1.75
C GLY A 33 -1.34 4.53 1.98
N VAL A 34 -0.71 4.13 0.89
CA VAL A 34 0.55 3.39 0.90
C VAL A 34 1.62 4.19 0.21
N TRP A 35 2.72 4.44 0.92
CA TRP A 35 3.98 4.88 0.33
C TRP A 35 4.81 3.67 -0.02
N PHE A 36 5.24 3.54 -1.27
CA PHE A 36 6.05 2.41 -1.71
C PHE A 36 7.19 2.82 -2.65
N ARG A 37 8.23 1.99 -2.70
CA ARG A 37 9.39 2.11 -3.59
C ARG A 37 9.64 0.76 -4.26
N VAL A 38 9.99 0.80 -5.54
CA VAL A 38 10.39 -0.38 -6.32
C VAL A 38 11.87 -0.28 -6.62
N ASN A 39 12.65 -1.31 -6.26
CA ASN A 39 14.11 -1.38 -6.48
C ASN A 39 14.85 -0.11 -6.02
N GLU A 40 14.47 0.43 -4.85
CA GLU A 40 15.00 1.68 -4.29
C GLU A 40 14.80 2.95 -5.14
N GLY A 41 13.94 2.88 -6.16
CA GLY A 41 13.55 4.02 -6.98
C GLY A 41 12.70 5.06 -6.22
N PRO A 42 12.18 6.07 -6.96
CA PRO A 42 11.35 7.13 -6.38
C PRO A 42 10.16 6.57 -5.60
N ALA A 43 9.85 7.23 -4.48
CA ALA A 43 8.67 6.88 -3.69
C ALA A 43 7.39 7.24 -4.47
N GLN A 44 6.43 6.33 -4.43
CA GLN A 44 5.11 6.47 -5.02
C GLN A 44 4.05 6.35 -3.91
N LEU A 45 2.91 7.03 -4.11
CA LEU A 45 1.81 7.05 -3.15
C LEU A 45 0.52 6.61 -3.84
N LEU A 46 -0.20 5.68 -3.21
CA LEU A 46 -1.57 5.28 -3.58
C LEU A 46 -2.47 5.54 -2.39
N VAL A 47 -3.72 5.95 -2.63
CA VAL A 47 -4.59 6.51 -1.57
C VAL A 47 -6.00 5.98 -1.68
N ASN A 48 -6.60 5.63 -0.54
CA ASN A 48 -8.03 5.48 -0.41
C ASN A 48 -8.62 6.76 0.21
N ASN A 49 -9.30 7.55 -0.61
CA ASN A 49 -10.01 8.76 -0.21
C ASN A 49 -11.53 8.56 -0.08
N ASN A 50 -12.02 7.32 -0.13
CA ASN A 50 -13.45 7.03 -0.03
C ASN A 50 -13.95 7.04 1.44
N GLY A 51 -13.03 7.19 2.40
CA GLY A 51 -13.30 7.33 3.83
C GLY A 51 -13.64 6.01 4.52
N TYR A 52 -14.32 6.12 5.66
CA TYR A 52 -14.59 5.02 6.58
C TYR A 52 -15.20 3.77 5.92
N ASN A 53 -14.63 2.61 6.28
CA ASN A 53 -15.11 1.27 5.92
C ASN A 53 -15.16 1.04 4.41
N THR A 54 -14.20 1.63 3.70
CA THR A 54 -14.04 1.48 2.26
C THR A 54 -12.68 0.90 1.92
N SER A 55 -12.59 0.37 0.70
CA SER A 55 -11.34 -0.15 0.17
C SER A 55 -11.16 0.28 -1.27
N VAL A 56 -9.92 0.54 -1.67
CA VAL A 56 -9.54 0.73 -3.08
C VAL A 56 -8.49 -0.29 -3.44
N LYS A 57 -8.60 -0.80 -4.67
CA LYS A 57 -7.61 -1.68 -5.27
C LYS A 57 -6.83 -0.94 -6.35
N TYR A 58 -5.54 -1.19 -6.40
CA TYR A 58 -4.67 -0.69 -7.45
C TYR A 58 -3.91 -1.85 -8.04
N ASP A 59 -4.20 -2.15 -9.30
CA ASP A 59 -3.43 -3.09 -10.09
C ASP A 59 -2.17 -2.40 -10.57
N LYS A 60 -1.04 -3.04 -10.34
CA LYS A 60 0.28 -2.65 -10.84
C LYS A 60 0.82 -3.78 -11.71
N ASP A 61 1.91 -3.49 -12.40
CA ASP A 61 2.62 -4.49 -13.20
C ASP A 61 4.10 -4.28 -12.89
N TYR A 62 4.63 -5.08 -11.97
CA TYR A 62 6.01 -5.00 -11.55
C TYR A 62 6.84 -6.03 -12.31
N VAL A 63 8.10 -5.70 -12.59
CA VAL A 63 9.02 -6.66 -13.21
C VAL A 63 9.37 -7.74 -12.19
N GLU A 64 9.32 -9.01 -12.61
CA GLU A 64 9.74 -10.17 -11.80
C GLU A 64 11.09 -9.94 -11.11
N GLY A 65 11.17 -10.32 -9.83
CA GLY A 65 12.34 -10.10 -8.98
C GLY A 65 12.41 -8.70 -8.34
N SER A 66 11.46 -7.80 -8.65
CA SER A 66 11.46 -6.46 -8.05
C SER A 66 11.30 -6.49 -6.53
N LYS A 67 12.13 -5.70 -5.85
CA LYS A 67 12.05 -5.47 -4.41
C LYS A 67 11.14 -4.28 -4.15
N ILE A 68 10.05 -4.52 -3.44
CA ILE A 68 9.06 -3.52 -3.09
C ILE A 68 9.19 -3.23 -1.60
N ARG A 69 9.46 -1.97 -1.24
CA ARG A 69 9.40 -1.50 0.14
C ARG A 69 8.17 -0.63 0.28
N PHE A 70 7.38 -0.80 1.32
CA PHE A 70 6.16 -0.03 1.51
C PHE A 70 5.80 0.21 2.97
N MET A 71 5.03 1.26 3.24
CA MET A 71 4.44 1.54 4.54
C MET A 71 3.05 2.18 4.39
N ALA A 72 2.19 1.94 5.35
CA ALA A 72 0.89 2.59 5.46
C ALA A 72 1.05 4.01 6.02
N CYS A 73 0.29 4.96 5.48
CA CYS A 73 0.26 6.34 5.92
C CYS A 73 -1.19 6.81 6.06
N LEU A 74 -1.43 7.77 6.94
CA LEU A 74 -2.72 8.43 7.15
C LEU A 74 -2.68 9.86 6.63
N THR A 75 -3.75 10.33 6.02
CA THR A 75 -3.89 11.74 5.65
C THR A 75 -4.37 12.56 6.84
N GLU A 76 -3.55 13.49 7.29
CA GLU A 76 -3.88 14.50 8.28
C GLU A 76 -4.63 15.69 7.65
N GLN A 77 -5.31 16.47 8.49
CA GLN A 77 -5.94 17.71 8.05
C GLN A 77 -4.92 18.64 7.39
N GLY A 78 -5.21 19.10 6.18
CA GLY A 78 -4.30 19.92 5.37
C GLY A 78 -3.45 19.16 4.37
N GLY A 79 -3.65 17.84 4.21
CA GLY A 79 -3.00 17.04 3.17
C GLY A 79 -1.59 16.56 3.53
N VAL A 80 -1.22 16.66 4.81
CA VAL A 80 0.01 16.07 5.34
C VAL A 80 -0.18 14.56 5.49
N TRP A 81 0.84 13.76 5.21
CA TRP A 81 0.79 12.31 5.41
C TRP A 81 1.59 11.93 6.65
N ASP A 82 0.93 11.34 7.63
CA ASP A 82 1.58 10.73 8.78
C ASP A 82 1.84 9.25 8.50
N CYS A 83 3.12 8.87 8.47
CA CYS A 83 3.55 7.51 8.26
C CYS A 83 4.27 7.06 9.53
N ASP A 84 3.97 5.87 10.03
CA ASP A 84 4.61 5.30 11.23
C ASP A 84 6.12 5.04 11.08
N GLY A 85 6.67 5.28 9.87
CA GLY A 85 8.07 5.10 9.51
C GLY A 85 8.48 3.64 9.32
N THR A 86 7.55 2.69 9.49
CA THR A 86 7.86 1.26 9.49
C THR A 86 7.71 0.69 8.09
N TRP A 87 8.84 0.54 7.41
CA TRP A 87 8.88 -0.06 6.07
C TRP A 87 8.76 -1.59 6.14
N SER A 88 7.71 -2.11 5.52
CA SER A 88 7.59 -3.51 5.13
C SER A 88 8.32 -3.77 3.80
N SER A 89 8.83 -4.99 3.61
CA SER A 89 9.52 -5.39 2.37
C SER A 89 8.85 -6.62 1.76
N ALA A 90 8.70 -6.61 0.44
CA ALA A 90 8.21 -7.70 -0.37
C ALA A 90 9.15 -7.89 -1.57
N VAL A 91 9.31 -9.13 -2.02
CA VAL A 91 9.93 -9.42 -3.31
C VAL A 91 8.81 -9.91 -4.21
N PHE A 92 8.67 -9.30 -5.38
CA PHE A 92 7.75 -9.78 -6.39
C PHE A 92 8.39 -11.01 -7.07
N PRO A 93 7.83 -12.21 -6.91
CA PRO A 93 8.44 -13.42 -7.44
C PRO A 93 8.17 -13.63 -8.95
N GLY A 94 7.57 -12.65 -9.64
CA GLY A 94 7.00 -12.89 -10.97
C GLY A 94 5.67 -13.59 -10.84
N THR A 95 4.81 -13.44 -11.84
CA THR A 95 3.66 -14.31 -11.97
C THR A 95 4.17 -15.74 -12.11
N SER A 96 3.98 -16.55 -11.07
CA SER A 96 3.95 -18.00 -11.26
C SER A 96 2.77 -18.28 -12.17
N ALA A 97 2.99 -18.21 -13.48
CA ALA A 97 2.12 -18.80 -14.46
C ALA A 97 1.93 -20.26 -14.04
N THR A 98 0.79 -20.54 -13.42
CA THR A 98 0.37 -21.91 -13.22
C THR A 98 -0.01 -22.37 -14.63
N ALA A 99 0.87 -23.19 -15.20
CA ALA A 99 0.67 -23.88 -16.47
C ALA A 99 -0.57 -24.78 -16.42
#